data_AF-A0AAD5NN08-F1
#
_entry.id   AF-A0AAD5NN08-F1
#
_cell.length_a   1.000
_cell.length_b   1.000
_cell.length_c   1.000
_cell.angle_alpha   90.00
_cell.angle_beta   90.00
_cell.angle_gamma   90.00
#
_symmetry.space_group_name_H-M   'P 1'
#
loop_
_entity.id
_entity.type
_entity.pdbx_description
1 polymer ?
#
loop_
_entity_poly.entity_id
_entity_poly.type
_entity_poly.pdbx_seq_one_letter_code
_entity_poly.pdbx_strand_id
1 'polypeptide(L)'
;MFSVPPQSRPQVNMYTKCGDFDSGCQLFDEMPEQNVVSWFVVISGFLQRGCPEKALLMFRCMRCEGTTVPNSFTLVSTLRACSLLCETEVTLLLWRIKFTG
;
A
#
# COMPACT_ATOMS: atom_id res chain seq x y z
N MET A 1 21.87 -29.72 7.48
CA MET A 1 21.67 -29.20 8.84
C MET A 1 21.66 -27.68 8.72
N PHE A 2 20.50 -27.09 8.96
CA PHE A 2 20.19 -25.68 8.70
C PHE A 2 20.87 -24.77 9.72
N SER A 3 21.49 -23.68 9.26
CA SER A 3 21.82 -22.52 10.10
C SER A 3 21.99 -21.29 9.21
N VAL A 4 20.87 -20.62 8.93
CA VAL A 4 20.86 -19.22 8.46
C VAL A 4 20.10 -18.44 9.54
N PRO A 5 20.62 -17.30 10.04
CA PRO A 5 20.06 -16.64 11.23
C PRO A 5 18.66 -16.08 10.95
N PRO A 6 17.73 -16.09 11.93
CA PRO A 6 16.50 -15.34 11.83
C PRO A 6 16.82 -13.86 12.09
N GLN A 7 16.37 -12.95 11.23
CA GLN A 7 15.94 -11.56 11.54
C GLN A 7 15.99 -10.60 10.32
N SER A 8 16.22 -11.06 9.09
CA SER A 8 15.84 -10.26 7.91
C SER A 8 14.42 -10.62 7.46
N ARG A 9 13.40 -10.19 8.22
CA ARG A 9 12.01 -10.27 7.75
C ARG A 9 11.94 -9.46 6.44
N PRO A 10 11.65 -10.08 5.28
CA PRO A 10 11.63 -9.37 3.98
C PRO A 10 10.61 -8.22 3.96
N GLN A 11 9.62 -8.26 4.85
CA GLN A 11 8.75 -7.16 5.21
C GLN A 11 9.54 -5.89 5.59
N VAL A 12 10.36 -5.93 6.64
CA VAL A 12 11.08 -4.77 7.19
C VAL A 12 12.06 -4.15 6.17
N ASN A 13 12.66 -4.97 5.31
CA ASN A 13 13.60 -4.53 4.28
C ASN A 13 12.91 -3.88 3.06
N MET A 14 11.65 -4.22 2.78
CA MET A 14 10.83 -3.51 1.78
C MET A 14 10.29 -2.20 2.35
N TYR A 15 9.90 -2.18 3.63
CA TYR A 15 9.36 -1.01 4.31
C TYR A 15 10.38 0.11 4.55
N THR A 16 11.66 -0.23 4.77
CA THR A 16 12.74 0.77 4.93
C THR A 16 13.09 1.55 3.66
N LYS A 17 12.70 1.06 2.47
CA LYS A 17 12.94 1.77 1.20
C LYS A 17 11.82 2.74 0.81
N CYS A 18 10.68 2.72 1.49
CA CYS A 18 9.53 3.54 1.15
C CYS A 18 9.11 4.34 2.38
N GLY A 19 9.93 5.34 2.70
CA GLY A 19 9.72 6.24 3.83
C GLY A 19 8.38 6.96 3.72
N ASP A 20 7.41 6.52 4.52
CA ASP A 20 6.82 7.31 5.60
C ASP A 20 5.62 6.54 6.19
N PHE A 21 5.78 6.06 7.43
CA PHE A 21 4.95 5.03 8.07
C PHE A 21 3.88 5.66 8.97
N ASP A 22 2.61 5.48 8.62
CA ASP A 22 1.45 5.90 9.41
C ASP A 22 1.16 4.89 10.54
N SER A 23 0.56 5.31 11.65
CA SER A 23 0.29 4.49 12.84
C SER A 23 -0.52 3.21 12.54
N GLY A 24 -1.31 3.21 11.47
CA GLY A 24 -2.06 2.03 11.02
C GLY A 24 -1.21 0.88 10.48
N CYS A 25 0.02 1.15 10.02
CA CYS A 25 0.95 0.11 9.56
C CYS A 25 1.71 -0.55 10.71
N GLN A 26 1.92 0.16 11.83
CA GLN A 26 2.54 -0.44 13.02
C GLN A 26 1.66 -1.56 13.59
N LEU A 27 0.36 -1.31 13.72
CA LEU A 27 -0.59 -2.33 14.18
C LEU A 27 -0.67 -3.51 13.19
N PHE A 28 -0.48 -3.24 11.91
CA PHE A 28 -0.46 -4.28 10.87
C PHE A 28 0.80 -5.16 10.93
N ASP A 29 1.97 -4.55 11.17
CA ASP A 29 3.25 -5.24 11.36
C ASP A 29 3.31 -6.07 12.65
N GLU A 30 2.56 -5.67 13.67
CA GLU A 30 2.42 -6.41 14.92
C GLU A 30 1.51 -7.66 14.79
N MET A 31 0.72 -7.77 13.71
CA MET A 31 -0.13 -8.95 13.52
C MET A 31 0.72 -10.18 13.12
N PRO A 32 0.65 -11.28 13.89
CA PRO A 32 1.44 -12.49 13.62
C PRO A 32 1.01 -13.21 12.33
N GLU A 33 -0.23 -13.01 11.85
CA GLU A 33 -0.72 -13.51 10.57
C GLU A 33 -1.45 -12.42 9.79
N GLN A 34 -0.84 -11.96 8.71
CA GLN A 34 -1.44 -10.99 7.78
C GLN A 34 -2.25 -11.73 6.71
N ASN A 35 -3.51 -12.01 7.02
CA ASN A 35 -4.43 -12.64 6.08
C ASN A 35 -4.93 -11.65 5.00
N VAL A 36 -5.62 -12.18 3.98
CA VAL A 36 -6.08 -11.39 2.82
C VAL A 36 -7.01 -10.24 3.23
N VAL A 37 -7.77 -10.42 4.32
CA VAL A 37 -8.72 -9.44 4.83
C VAL A 37 -7.97 -8.28 5.49
N SER A 38 -6.94 -8.59 6.27
CA SER A 38 -6.09 -7.58 6.89
C SER A 38 -5.45 -6.67 5.83
N TRP A 39 -4.88 -7.24 4.77
CA TRP A 39 -4.31 -6.46 3.65
C TRP A 39 -5.35 -5.57 2.98
N PHE A 40 -6.54 -6.12 2.73
CA PHE A 40 -7.65 -5.35 2.18
C PHE A 40 -8.05 -4.16 3.07
N VAL A 41 -8.15 -4.37 4.39
CA VAL A 41 -8.51 -3.31 5.34
C VAL A 41 -7.49 -2.18 5.28
N VAL A 42 -6.19 -2.48 5.32
CA VAL A 42 -5.13 -1.47 5.25
C VAL A 42 -5.14 -0.71 3.92
N ILE A 43 -5.22 -1.42 2.79
CA ILE A 43 -5.28 -0.82 1.45
C ILE A 43 -6.52 0.07 1.33
N SER A 44 -7.68 -0.39 1.80
CA SER A 44 -8.93 0.39 1.77
C SER A 44 -8.86 1.62 2.68
N GLY A 45 -8.22 1.51 3.84
CA GLY A 45 -8.03 2.60 4.80
C GLY A 45 -7.18 3.71 4.21
N PHE A 46 -6.12 3.38 3.48
CA PHE A 46 -5.32 4.37 2.76
C PHE A 46 -6.10 5.06 1.63
N LEU A 47 -6.94 4.32 0.91
CA LEU A 47 -7.81 4.90 -0.13
C LEU A 47 -8.84 5.87 0.46
N GLN A 48 -9.44 5.52 1.59
CA GLN A 48 -10.42 6.39 2.27
C GLN A 48 -9.77 7.67 2.81
N ARG A 49 -8.49 7.60 3.21
CA ARG A 49 -7.71 8.75 3.66
C ARG A 49 -7.15 9.62 2.51
N GLY A 50 -7.43 9.27 1.25
CA GLY A 50 -6.93 10.01 0.10
C GLY A 50 -5.43 9.80 -0.14
N CYS A 51 -4.87 8.67 0.32
CA CYS A 51 -3.46 8.31 0.10
C CYS A 51 -3.34 7.11 -0.85
N PRO A 52 -3.72 7.24 -2.13
CA PRO A 52 -3.71 6.12 -3.08
C PRO A 52 -2.29 5.58 -3.37
N GLU A 53 -1.23 6.40 -3.26
CA GLU A 53 0.16 5.95 -3.39
C GLU A 53 0.52 4.91 -2.32
N LYS A 54 0.17 5.21 -1.05
CA LYS A 54 0.40 4.31 0.09
C LYS A 54 -0.41 3.02 -0.06
N ALA A 55 -1.63 3.10 -0.60
CA ALA A 55 -2.46 1.93 -0.88
C ALA A 55 -1.80 0.99 -1.92
N LEU A 56 -1.24 1.53 -3.01
CA LEU A 56 -0.51 0.75 -4.01
C LEU A 56 0.78 0.15 -3.46
N LEU A 57 1.46 0.88 -2.56
CA LEU A 57 2.64 0.39 -1.88
C LEU A 57 2.34 -0.88 -1.07
N MET A 58 1.26 -0.85 -0.29
CA MET A 58 0.82 -2.00 0.51
C MET A 58 0.43 -3.18 -0.37
N PHE A 59 -0.23 -2.95 -1.50
CA PHE A 59 -0.51 -4.01 -2.47
C PHE A 59 0.77 -4.63 -3.05
N ARG A 60 1.80 -3.83 -3.31
CA ARG A 60 3.11 -4.33 -3.75
C ARG A 60 3.77 -5.17 -2.67
N CYS A 61 3.72 -4.74 -1.41
CA CYS A 61 4.24 -5.52 -0.28
C CYS A 61 3.54 -6.88 -0.15
N MET A 62 2.20 -6.90 -0.22
CA MET A 62 1.40 -8.13 -0.24
C MET A 62 1.88 -9.12 -1.32
N ARG A 63 2.17 -8.62 -2.54
CA ARG A 63 2.68 -9.45 -3.64
C ARG A 63 4.12 -9.92 -3.42
N CYS A 64 4.98 -9.08 -2.83
CA CYS A 64 6.38 -9.41 -2.57
C CYS A 64 6.54 -10.43 -1.44
N GLU A 65 5.63 -10.45 -0.47
CA GLU A 65 5.63 -11.43 0.62
C GLU A 65 5.24 -12.84 0.14
N GLY A 66 4.53 -12.95 -1.00
CA GLY A 66 4.21 -14.21 -1.66
C GLY A 66 3.31 -15.16 -0.86
N THR A 67 2.91 -14.77 0.35
CA THR A 67 2.20 -15.62 1.31
C THR A 67 0.68 -15.55 1.10
N THR A 68 0.18 -14.49 0.46
CA THR A 68 -1.27 -14.23 0.35
C THR A 68 -1.65 -13.84 -1.08
N VAL A 69 -2.61 -14.57 -1.67
CA VAL A 69 -3.12 -14.30 -3.03
C VAL A 69 -4.10 -13.13 -2.98
N PRO A 70 -3.95 -12.08 -3.82
CA PRO A 70 -4.91 -10.98 -3.89
C PRO A 70 -6.33 -11.46 -4.21
N ASN A 71 -7.31 -11.00 -3.43
CA ASN A 71 -8.72 -11.27 -3.73
C ASN A 71 -9.26 -10.21 -4.72
N SER A 72 -10.46 -10.46 -5.25
CA SER A 72 -11.13 -9.53 -6.18
C SER A 72 -11.30 -8.11 -5.61
N PHE A 73 -11.56 -7.98 -4.30
CA PHE A 73 -11.72 -6.68 -3.63
C PHE A 73 -10.41 -5.91 -3.53
N THR A 74 -9.29 -6.59 -3.26
CA THR A 74 -7.95 -6.00 -3.25
C THR A 74 -7.60 -5.49 -4.64
N LEU A 75 -7.89 -6.27 -5.69
CA LEU A 75 -7.66 -5.85 -7.08
C LEU A 75 -8.50 -4.62 -7.47
N VAL A 76 -9.79 -4.61 -7.12
CA VAL A 76 -10.68 -3.46 -7.34
C VAL A 76 -10.15 -2.22 -6.59
N SER A 77 -9.66 -2.39 -5.37
CA SER A 77 -9.09 -1.30 -4.57
C SER A 77 -7.82 -0.76 -5.20
N THR A 78 -6.93 -1.63 -5.67
CA THR A 78 -5.71 -1.24 -6.42
C THR A 78 -6.04 -0.48 -7.70
N LEU A 79 -7.03 -0.94 -8.48
CA LEU A 79 -7.48 -0.24 -9.68
C LEU A 79 -8.03 1.16 -9.35
N ARG A 80 -8.81 1.27 -8.27
CA ARG A 80 -9.31 2.56 -7.78
C ARG A 80 -8.15 3.48 -7.37
N ALA A 81 -7.13 2.95 -6.71
CA ALA A 81 -5.94 3.70 -6.34
C ALA A 81 -5.23 4.28 -7.59
N CYS A 82 -5.04 3.47 -8.63
CA CYS A 82 -4.47 3.92 -9.89
C CYS A 82 -5.31 5.04 -10.55
N SER A 83 -6.64 4.89 -10.54
CA SER A 83 -7.55 5.91 -11.08
C SER A 83 -7.43 7.24 -10.33
N LEU A 84 -7.37 7.20 -9.00
CA LEU A 84 -7.24 8.40 -8.16
C LEU A 84 -5.91 9.11 -8.39
N LEU A 85 -4.80 8.39 -8.59
CA LEU A 85 -3.52 9.00 -8.93
C LEU A 85 -3.57 9.73 -10.26
N CYS A 86 -4.12 9.09 -11.28
CA CYS A 86 -4.30 9.69 -12.60
C CYS A 86 -5.18 10.96 -12.53
N GLU A 87 -6.23 10.93 -11.70
CA GLU A 87 -7.13 12.07 -11.49
C GLU A 87 -6.46 13.24 -10.74
N THR A 88 -5.59 12.96 -9.77
CA THR A 88 -4.84 14.02 -9.06
C THR A 88 -3.91 14.80 -9.99
N GLU A 89 -3.25 14.13 -10.93
CA GLU A 89 -2.39 14.81 -11.92
C GLU A 89 -3.20 15.74 -12.83
N VAL A 90 -4.35 15.29 -13.31
CA VAL A 90 -5.23 16.09 -14.18
C VAL A 90 -5.83 17.28 -13.42
N THR A 91 -6.21 17.09 -12.15
CA THR A 91 -6.78 18.15 -11.31
C THR A 91 -5.76 19.25 -11.04
N LEU A 92 -4.50 18.90 -10.78
CA LEU A 92 -3.42 19.89 -10.58
C LEU A 92 -3.13 20.68 -11.87
N LEU A 93 -3.17 20.03 -13.03
CA LEU A 93 -3.02 20.70 -14.32
C LEU A 93 -4.17 21.67 -14.61
N LEU A 94 -5.41 21.27 -14.34
CA LEU A 94 -6.59 22.13 -14.50
C LEU A 94 -6.56 23.33 -13.56
N TRP A 95 -6.17 23.13 -12.29
CA TRP A 95 -5.98 24.23 -11.35
C TRP A 95 -4.91 25.22 -11.84
N ARG A 96 -3.79 24.72 -12.38
CA ARG A 96 -2.72 25.57 -12.90
C ARG A 96 -3.18 26.42 -14.07
N ILE A 97 -3.91 25.85 -15.03
CA ILE A 97 -4.42 26.56 -16.20
C ILE A 97 -5.47 27.62 -15.80
N LYS A 98 -6.36 27.28 -14.86
CA LYS A 98 -7.48 28.14 -14.46
C LYS A 98 -7.08 29.33 -13.58
N PHE A 99 -5.90 29.29 -12.96
CA PHE A 99 -5.38 30.36 -12.08
C PHE A 99 -4.25 31.20 -12.70
N THR A 100 -3.78 30.86 -13.90
CA THR A 100 -2.85 31.69 -14.70
C THR A 100 -3.53 32.49 -15.81
N GLY A 101 -4.87 32.59 -15.80
CA GLY A 101 -5.68 33.35 -16.75
C GLY A 101 -6.40 34.51 -16.10
#